data_AF-A0A1V2C4B8-F1
#
_entry.id   AF-A0A1V2C4B8-F1
#
_cell.length_a   1.000
_cell.length_b   1.000
_cell.length_c   1.000
_cell.angle_alpha   90.00
_cell.angle_beta   90.00
_cell.angle_gamma   90.00
#
_symmetry.space_group_name_H-M   'P 1'
#
loop_
_entity.id
_entity.type
_entity.pdbx_description
1 polymer ?
#
loop_
_entity_poly.entity_id
_entity_poly.type
_entity_poly.pdbx_seq_one_letter_code
_entity_poly.pdbx_strand_id
1 'polypeptide(L)'
;MIILINNTAYAQTKKLSVDDQLIQDSIYKSKKKKVLNFSMKEFDALFFEYFNRKNDPNVVLTKKEFYNYTVQIATFSDRLSSLYPEQKEIAAKNKEKWLSENYEDYLQYKGSQKK
;
A
#
# COMPACT_ATOMS: atom_id res chain seq x y z
N MET A 1 36.45 -4.11 -27.03
CA MET A 1 36.18 -3.27 -25.85
C MET A 1 34.72 -3.47 -25.47
N ILE A 2 34.45 -4.25 -24.42
CA ILE A 2 33.07 -4.59 -24.00
C ILE A 2 32.66 -3.57 -22.95
N ILE A 3 31.63 -2.77 -23.24
CA ILE A 3 31.03 -1.86 -22.26
C ILE A 3 29.97 -2.67 -21.51
N LEU A 4 30.31 -3.06 -20.27
CA LEU A 4 29.37 -3.69 -19.34
C LEU A 4 28.50 -2.59 -18.72
N ILE A 5 27.30 -2.40 -19.27
CA ILE A 5 26.29 -1.51 -18.67
C ILE A 5 25.66 -2.27 -17.49
N ASN A 6 26.20 -2.04 -16.30
CA ASN A 6 25.53 -2.39 -15.04
C ASN A 6 24.32 -1.47 -14.89
N ASN A 7 23.17 -1.88 -15.42
CA ASN A 7 21.88 -1.29 -15.06
C ASN A 7 21.55 -1.72 -13.62
N THR A 8 22.23 -1.14 -12.61
CA THR A 8 21.61 -0.98 -11.31
C THR A 8 20.56 0.12 -11.46
N ALA A 9 19.42 -0.25 -12.04
CA ALA A 9 18.21 0.54 -11.91
C ALA A 9 17.84 0.49 -10.42
N TYR A 10 18.43 1.38 -9.63
CA TYR A 10 17.80 1.81 -8.40
C TYR A 10 16.44 2.33 -8.86
N ALA A 11 15.40 1.54 -8.62
CA ALA A 11 14.05 2.03 -8.67
C ALA A 11 14.02 3.23 -7.73
N GLN A 12 14.17 4.44 -8.28
CA GLN A 12 13.91 5.66 -7.53
C GLN A 12 12.47 5.49 -7.11
N THR A 13 12.27 5.17 -5.83
CA THR A 13 10.94 5.11 -5.24
C THR A 13 10.32 6.47 -5.51
N LYS A 14 9.37 6.49 -6.44
CA LYS A 14 8.70 7.72 -6.89
C LYS A 14 8.10 8.31 -5.62
N LYS A 15 8.72 9.38 -5.12
CA LYS A 15 8.33 9.98 -3.84
C LYS A 15 6.91 10.47 -4.01
N LEU A 16 6.00 10.05 -3.12
CA LEU A 16 4.61 10.50 -3.16
C LEU A 16 4.55 12.02 -3.17
N SER A 17 3.56 12.57 -3.86
CA SER A 17 3.26 13.99 -3.78
C SER A 17 3.00 14.40 -2.32
N VAL A 18 3.23 15.67 -1.99
CA VAL A 18 2.96 16.19 -0.64
C VAL A 18 1.47 16.01 -0.29
N ASP A 19 0.58 16.21 -1.26
CA ASP A 19 -0.87 16.05 -1.08
C ASP A 19 -1.23 14.61 -0.72
N ASP A 20 -0.65 13.63 -1.39
CA ASP A 20 -0.90 12.22 -1.10
C ASP A 20 -0.37 11.84 0.29
N GLN A 21 0.81 12.36 0.68
CA GLN A 21 1.35 12.16 2.02
C GLN A 21 0.42 12.74 3.11
N LEU A 22 -0.11 13.94 2.91
CA LEU A 22 -1.06 14.57 3.84
C LEU A 22 -2.35 13.74 3.98
N ILE A 23 -2.85 13.17 2.89
CA ILE A 23 -4.01 12.28 2.90
C ILE A 23 -3.68 11.00 3.70
N GLN A 24 -2.54 10.36 3.40
CA GLN A 24 -2.11 9.16 4.10
C GLN A 24 -1.95 9.39 5.61
N ASP A 25 -1.32 10.50 6.01
CA ASP A 25 -1.11 10.87 7.42
C ASP A 25 -2.44 11.09 8.15
N SER A 26 -3.39 11.77 7.51
CA SER A 26 -4.74 12.00 8.06
C SER A 26 -5.49 10.68 8.29
N ILE A 27 -5.40 9.75 7.33
CA ILE A 27 -5.98 8.42 7.44
C ILE A 27 -5.29 7.63 8.54
N TYR A 28 -3.95 7.63 8.58
CA TYR A 28 -3.18 6.93 9.61
C TYR A 28 -3.59 7.40 11.00
N LYS A 29 -3.58 8.73 11.25
CA LYS A 29 -3.96 9.31 12.54
C LYS A 29 -5.38 8.91 12.96
N SER A 30 -6.34 8.90 12.04
CA SER A 30 -7.73 8.58 12.35
C SER A 30 -8.03 7.08 12.49
N LYS A 31 -7.28 6.21 11.80
CA LYS A 31 -7.57 4.76 11.75
C LYS A 31 -6.62 3.90 12.58
N LYS A 32 -5.43 4.39 12.93
CA LYS A 32 -4.37 3.61 13.60
C LYS A 32 -4.88 2.78 14.77
N LYS A 33 -5.56 3.43 15.73
CA LYS A 33 -6.06 2.73 16.93
C LYS A 33 -6.99 1.58 16.57
N LYS A 34 -7.88 1.77 15.59
CA LYS A 34 -8.82 0.72 15.15
C LYS A 34 -8.06 -0.43 14.47
N VAL A 35 -7.18 -0.11 13.52
CA VAL A 35 -6.43 -1.12 12.76
C VAL A 35 -5.50 -1.95 13.63
N LEU A 36 -4.81 -1.32 14.59
CA LEU A 36 -3.97 -2.06 15.54
C LEU A 36 -4.78 -3.05 16.39
N ASN A 37 -6.10 -2.90 16.47
CA ASN A 37 -6.99 -3.83 17.17
C ASN A 37 -7.65 -4.88 16.25
N PHE A 38 -7.43 -4.85 14.93
CA PHE A 38 -7.96 -5.86 14.02
C PHE A 38 -7.52 -7.29 14.35
N SER A 39 -8.45 -8.21 14.40
CA SER A 39 -8.18 -9.64 14.24
C SER A 39 -7.61 -9.95 12.85
N MET A 40 -6.98 -11.11 12.70
CA MET A 40 -6.51 -11.56 11.38
C MET A 40 -7.67 -11.66 10.38
N LYS A 41 -8.85 -12.09 10.82
CA LYS A 41 -10.06 -12.15 9.99
C LYS A 41 -10.52 -10.78 9.48
N GLU A 42 -10.46 -9.74 10.32
CA GLU A 42 -10.79 -8.37 9.89
C GLU A 42 -9.77 -7.83 8.89
N PHE A 43 -8.50 -8.16 9.09
CA PHE A 43 -7.45 -7.82 8.13
C PHE A 43 -7.65 -8.55 6.80
N ASP A 44 -7.90 -9.86 6.81
CA ASP A 44 -8.16 -10.65 5.61
C ASP A 44 -9.37 -10.10 4.84
N ALA A 45 -10.45 -9.75 5.55
CA ALA A 45 -11.61 -9.12 4.95
C ALA A 45 -11.25 -7.79 4.26
N LEU A 46 -10.51 -6.90 4.93
CA LEU A 46 -10.04 -5.64 4.35
C LEU A 46 -9.17 -5.88 3.11
N PHE A 47 -8.24 -6.83 3.20
CA PHE A 47 -7.30 -7.16 2.13
C PHE A 47 -8.02 -7.70 0.90
N PHE A 48 -8.92 -8.68 1.09
CA PHE A 48 -9.71 -9.25 0.01
C PHE A 48 -10.68 -8.24 -0.58
N GLU A 49 -11.31 -7.39 0.23
CA GLU A 49 -12.17 -6.32 -0.26
C GLU A 49 -11.41 -5.35 -1.17
N TYR A 50 -10.23 -4.88 -0.73
CA TYR A 50 -9.36 -4.05 -1.56
C TYR A 50 -8.97 -4.76 -2.86
N PHE A 51 -8.51 -6.01 -2.77
CA PHE A 51 -8.06 -6.78 -3.93
C PHE A 51 -9.19 -6.99 -4.93
N ASN A 52 -10.38 -7.38 -4.47
CA ASN A 52 -11.55 -7.58 -5.32
C ASN A 52 -11.97 -6.27 -6.00
N ARG A 53 -12.05 -5.16 -5.25
CA ARG A 53 -12.40 -3.84 -5.83
C ARG A 53 -11.32 -3.31 -6.77
N LYS A 54 -10.04 -3.57 -6.48
CA LYS A 54 -8.91 -3.17 -7.34
C LYS A 54 -8.99 -3.88 -8.70
N ASN A 55 -9.30 -5.17 -8.70
CA ASN A 55 -9.30 -6.02 -9.89
C ASN A 55 -10.61 -5.99 -10.67
N ASP A 56 -11.72 -5.57 -10.08
CA ASP A 56 -13.00 -5.43 -10.80
C ASP A 56 -12.91 -4.33 -11.88
N PRO A 57 -13.01 -4.64 -13.19
CA PRO A 57 -12.85 -3.66 -14.26
C PRO A 57 -13.90 -2.54 -14.25
N ASN A 58 -15.03 -2.75 -13.57
CA ASN A 58 -16.13 -1.80 -13.47
C ASN A 58 -16.01 -0.86 -12.26
N VAL A 59 -15.08 -1.14 -11.34
CA VAL A 59 -14.88 -0.35 -10.12
C VAL A 59 -13.59 0.47 -10.22
N VAL A 60 -13.69 1.78 -9.97
CA VAL A 60 -12.55 2.67 -9.77
C VAL A 60 -12.69 3.28 -8.38
N LEU A 61 -11.74 2.99 -7.51
CA LEU A 61 -11.65 3.60 -6.18
C LEU A 61 -11.35 5.09 -6.34
N THR A 62 -11.96 5.93 -5.52
CA THR A 62 -11.52 7.31 -5.38
C THR A 62 -10.14 7.37 -4.70
N LYS A 63 -9.42 8.49 -4.86
CA LYS A 63 -8.12 8.71 -4.20
C LYS A 63 -8.17 8.44 -2.70
N LYS A 64 -9.22 8.92 -2.03
CA LYS A 64 -9.43 8.73 -0.59
C LYS A 64 -9.69 7.27 -0.23
N GLU A 65 -10.51 6.55 -0.99
CA GLU A 65 -10.75 5.12 -0.75
C GLU A 65 -9.49 4.29 -0.96
N PHE A 66 -8.75 4.56 -2.05
CA PHE A 66 -7.48 3.90 -2.34
C PHE A 66 -6.51 4.02 -1.17
N TYR A 67 -6.22 5.26 -0.73
CA TYR A 67 -5.33 5.48 0.41
C TYR A 67 -5.93 4.95 1.72
N ASN A 68 -7.26 4.91 1.86
CA ASN A 68 -7.89 4.33 3.04
C ASN A 68 -7.63 2.82 3.14
N TYR A 69 -7.60 2.08 2.03
CA TYR A 69 -7.18 0.68 2.05
C TYR A 69 -5.68 0.54 2.27
N THR A 70 -4.84 1.20 1.46
CA THR A 70 -3.38 0.97 1.52
C THR A 70 -2.79 1.36 2.86
N VAL A 71 -3.22 2.48 3.46
CA VAL A 71 -2.75 2.90 4.79
C VAL A 71 -3.22 1.95 5.89
N GLN A 72 -4.45 1.45 5.84
CA GLN A 72 -4.93 0.49 6.84
C GLN A 72 -4.17 -0.85 6.71
N ILE A 73 -3.93 -1.34 5.49
CA ILE A 73 -3.12 -2.54 5.26
C ILE A 73 -1.69 -2.32 5.77
N ALA A 74 -1.06 -1.18 5.45
CA ALA A 74 0.27 -0.82 5.94
C ALA A 74 0.34 -0.73 7.47
N THR A 75 -0.69 -0.17 8.10
CA THR A 75 -0.76 0.00 9.56
C THR A 75 -0.86 -1.35 10.26
N PHE A 76 -1.48 -2.35 9.65
CA PHE A 76 -1.55 -3.69 10.23
C PHE A 76 -0.18 -4.37 10.34
N SER A 77 0.78 -4.01 9.47
CA SER A 77 2.17 -4.47 9.60
C SER A 77 2.80 -4.08 10.95
N ASP A 78 2.41 -2.96 11.56
CA ASP A 78 2.88 -2.59 12.90
C ASP A 78 2.41 -3.61 13.94
N ARG A 79 1.18 -4.12 13.81
CA ARG A 79 0.65 -5.18 14.67
C ARG A 79 1.37 -6.50 14.42
N LEU A 80 1.60 -6.88 13.16
CA LEU A 80 2.35 -8.10 12.82
C LEU A 80 3.78 -8.07 13.40
N SER A 81 4.46 -6.93 13.32
CA SER A 81 5.78 -6.76 13.93
C SER A 81 5.78 -6.93 15.46
N SER A 82 4.68 -6.56 16.14
CA SER A 82 4.54 -6.76 17.59
C SER A 82 4.25 -8.22 17.95
N LEU A 83 3.48 -8.92 17.13
CA LEU A 83 3.11 -10.33 17.36
C LEU A 83 4.23 -11.31 16.97
N TYR A 84 5.02 -10.96 15.97
CA TYR A 84 6.06 -11.80 15.37
C TYR A 84 7.37 -11.01 15.25
N PRO A 85 8.11 -10.79 16.35
CA PRO A 85 9.32 -9.97 16.35
C PRO A 85 10.39 -10.44 15.36
N GLU A 86 10.47 -11.75 15.09
CA GLU A 86 11.36 -12.35 14.11
C GLU A 86 11.02 -11.95 12.66
N GLN A 87 9.79 -11.51 12.40
CA GLN A 87 9.32 -11.02 11.10
C GLN A 87 9.28 -9.49 11.01
N LYS A 88 9.83 -8.78 12.00
CA LYS A 88 9.80 -7.31 12.09
C LYS A 88 10.35 -6.63 10.83
N GLU A 89 11.45 -7.12 10.27
CA GLU A 89 12.02 -6.56 9.04
C GLU A 89 11.10 -6.76 7.83
N ILE A 90 10.46 -7.92 7.72
CA ILE A 90 9.52 -8.24 6.66
C ILE A 90 8.26 -7.36 6.79
N ALA A 91 7.75 -7.19 8.01
CA ALA A 91 6.64 -6.29 8.31
C ALA A 91 6.96 -4.83 7.96
N ALA A 92 8.17 -4.35 8.29
CA ALA A 92 8.62 -3.01 7.94
C ALA A 92 8.69 -2.80 6.42
N LYS A 93 9.28 -3.74 5.68
CA LYS A 93 9.33 -3.71 4.21
C LYS A 93 7.94 -3.74 3.58
N ASN A 94 7.05 -4.59 4.10
CA ASN A 94 5.66 -4.65 3.63
C ASN A 94 4.92 -3.33 3.88
N LYS A 95 5.10 -2.73 5.07
CA LYS A 95 4.54 -1.42 5.39
C LYS A 95 5.02 -0.35 4.41
N GLU A 96 6.33 -0.26 4.19
CA GLU A 96 6.91 0.70 3.27
C GLU A 96 6.37 0.51 1.85
N LYS A 97 6.29 -0.73 1.38
CA LYS A 97 5.70 -1.06 0.08
C LYS A 97 4.27 -0.52 -0.04
N TRP A 98 3.41 -0.80 0.95
CA TRP A 98 2.02 -0.33 0.93
C TRP A 98 1.89 1.18 0.99
N LEU A 99 2.76 1.86 1.73
CA LEU A 99 2.77 3.32 1.80
C LEU A 99 3.31 3.95 0.51
N SER A 100 4.19 3.26 -0.22
CA SER A 100 4.74 3.71 -1.51
C SER A 100 3.76 3.62 -2.68
N GLU A 101 2.68 2.84 -2.53
CA GLU A 101 1.60 2.76 -3.53
C GLU A 101 0.98 4.16 -3.73
N ASN A 102 0.86 4.60 -4.97
CA ASN A 102 0.28 5.90 -5.31
C ASN A 102 -0.93 5.76 -6.24
N TYR A 103 -1.80 6.76 -6.17
CA TYR A 103 -3.08 6.72 -6.86
C TYR A 103 -2.95 6.84 -8.39
N GLU A 104 -1.90 7.51 -8.89
CA GLU A 104 -1.66 7.64 -10.34
C GLU A 104 -1.36 6.29 -10.98
N ASP A 105 -0.45 5.52 -10.38
CA ASP A 105 -0.09 4.18 -10.87
C ASP A 105 -1.30 3.23 -10.78
N TYR A 106 -2.14 3.37 -9.75
CA TYR A 106 -3.42 2.68 -9.67
C TYR A 106 -4.34 3.03 -10.85
N LEU A 107 -4.48 4.30 -11.20
CA LEU A 107 -5.30 4.72 -12.35
C LEU A 107 -4.73 4.20 -13.68
N GLN A 108 -3.40 4.22 -13.84
CA GLN A 108 -2.74 3.63 -15.02
C GLN A 108 -3.02 2.13 -15.13
N TYR A 109 -2.91 1.41 -14.01
CA TYR A 109 -3.29 0.00 -13.92
C TYR A 109 -4.77 -0.20 -14.31
N LYS A 110 -5.70 0.59 -13.78
CA LYS A 110 -7.12 0.50 -14.18
C LYS A 110 -7.34 0.78 -15.66
N GLY A 111 -6.58 1.70 -16.24
CA GLY A 111 -6.61 1.98 -17.68
C GLY A 111 -6.10 0.82 -18.53
N SER A 112 -5.11 0.07 -18.07
CA SER A 112 -4.57 -1.09 -18.80
C SER A 112 -5.49 -2.31 -18.76
N GLN A 113 -6.29 -2.48 -17.71
CA GLN A 113 -7.26 -3.58 -17.60
C GLN A 113 -8.46 -3.46 -18.55
N LYS A 114 -8.66 -2.28 -19.16
CA LYS A 114 -9.76 -2.02 -20.12
C LYS A 114 -9.36 -2.22 -21.58
N LYS A 115 -8.07 -2.48 -21.85
CA LYS A 115 -7.54 -2.76 -23.18
C LYS A 115 -7.50 -4.27 -23.42
#